data_AF-A0A945R5B8-F1
#
_entry.id   AF-A0A945R5B8-F1
#
_cell.length_a   1.000
_cell.length_b   1.000
_cell.length_c   1.000
_cell.angle_alpha   90.00
_cell.angle_beta   90.00
_cell.angle_gamma   90.00
#
_symmetry.space_group_name_H-M   'P 1'
#
loop_
_entity.id
_entity.type
_entity.pdbx_description
1 polymer ?
#
loop_
_entity_poly.entity_id
_entity_poly.type
_entity_poly.pdbx_seq_one_letter_code
_entity_poly.pdbx_strand_id
1 'polypeptide(L)'
;YLPATFRGIVGDGALGWNDTMLVPLVPMVGVLVVGAMTWAGLSTMWTRKAWAASFALVSLYVIPLWFLQKEGLGAGEVVQPRYLLPLLSLLVASLLLGRSVQVPIVMPRLPLIWVAGGLSVAGIVAFWSNAHRYAAGTSVGIFDPGMVPAWTHSAGVPLWVSTVIVVVGTCVLMWGALITMSGSKRSRDESSLMRSGNL
;
A
#
# COMPACT_ATOMS: atom_id res chain seq x y z
N TYR A 1 4.21 -8.90 20.71
CA TYR A 1 3.73 -9.67 19.53
C TYR A 1 2.86 -8.83 18.61
N LEU A 2 1.71 -8.30 19.07
CA LEU A 2 0.83 -7.44 18.25
C LEU A 2 1.53 -6.28 17.50
N PRO A 3 2.36 -5.44 18.14
CA PRO A 3 3.03 -4.33 17.44
C PRO A 3 3.96 -4.78 16.30
N ALA A 4 4.51 -5.99 16.38
CA ALA A 4 5.34 -6.56 15.33
C ALA A 4 4.49 -7.02 14.13
N THR A 5 3.33 -7.62 14.37
CA THR A 5 2.43 -8.05 13.29
C THR A 5 1.94 -6.86 12.47
N PHE A 6 1.57 -5.75 13.13
CA PHE A 6 1.12 -4.53 12.47
C PHE A 6 2.21 -3.83 11.67
N ARG A 7 3.43 -3.73 12.20
CA ARG A 7 4.60 -3.27 11.44
C ARG A 7 4.87 -4.19 10.25
N GLY A 8 4.62 -5.48 10.40
CA GLY A 8 4.75 -6.46 9.33
C GLY A 8 3.84 -6.19 8.13
N ILE A 9 2.62 -5.69 8.33
CA ILE A 9 1.63 -5.46 7.27
C ILE A 9 2.14 -4.42 6.25
N VAL A 10 2.94 -3.46 6.71
CA VAL A 10 3.46 -2.36 5.88
C VAL A 10 4.82 -2.66 5.26
N GLY A 11 5.47 -3.79 5.61
CA GLY A 11 6.72 -4.22 4.97
C GLY A 11 7.85 -4.64 5.91
N ASP A 12 7.67 -4.51 7.23
CA ASP A 12 8.66 -4.92 8.25
C ASP A 12 8.64 -6.43 8.54
N GLY A 13 7.82 -7.18 7.81
CA GLY A 13 7.58 -8.60 8.03
C GLY A 13 7.54 -9.38 6.73
N ALA A 14 7.42 -10.70 6.87
CA ALA A 14 7.34 -11.66 5.79
C ALA A 14 6.06 -11.50 4.93
N LEU A 15 6.03 -10.51 4.04
CA LEU A 15 4.93 -10.31 3.09
C LEU A 15 5.08 -11.15 1.82
N GLY A 16 6.32 -11.45 1.42
CA GLY A 16 6.70 -12.30 0.30
C GLY A 16 7.21 -13.65 0.80
N TRP A 17 8.51 -13.92 0.68
CA TRP A 17 9.10 -15.07 1.36
C TRP A 17 9.39 -14.77 2.84
N ASN A 18 9.43 -15.80 3.69
CA ASN A 18 9.50 -15.61 5.14
C ASN A 18 10.83 -15.01 5.63
N ASP A 19 11.87 -15.09 4.82
CA ASP A 19 13.22 -14.60 5.10
C ASP A 19 13.58 -13.34 4.29
N THR A 20 12.67 -12.82 3.46
CA THR A 20 12.89 -11.58 2.72
C THR A 20 12.52 -10.39 3.59
N MET A 21 13.52 -9.79 4.24
CA MET A 21 13.33 -8.50 4.90
C MET A 21 13.44 -7.38 3.86
N LEU A 22 12.41 -6.53 3.79
CA LEU A 22 12.43 -5.38 2.89
C LEU A 22 13.32 -4.27 3.46
N VAL A 23 13.89 -3.46 2.57
CA VAL A 23 14.63 -2.26 2.95
C VAL A 23 13.71 -1.33 3.78
N PRO A 24 14.16 -0.74 4.90
CA PRO A 24 13.32 0.06 5.81
C PRO A 24 12.52 1.19 5.15
N LEU A 25 12.96 1.67 3.99
CA LEU A 25 12.24 2.61 3.15
C LEU A 25 10.80 2.15 2.86
N VAL A 26 10.59 0.87 2.57
CA VAL A 26 9.27 0.33 2.20
C VAL A 26 8.27 0.44 3.35
N PRO A 27 8.51 -0.13 4.55
CA PRO A 27 7.59 0.03 5.67
C PRO A 27 7.45 1.48 6.12
N MET A 28 8.50 2.31 6.03
CA MET A 28 8.39 3.73 6.36
C MET A 28 7.38 4.45 5.45
N VAL A 29 7.50 4.27 4.14
CA VAL A 29 6.54 4.83 3.18
C VAL A 29 5.14 4.24 3.41
N GLY A 30 5.04 2.93 3.64
CA GLY A 30 3.76 2.26 3.91
C GLY A 30 3.00 2.86 5.09
N VAL A 31 3.66 3.08 6.23
CA VAL A 31 3.06 3.72 7.40
C VAL A 31 2.60 5.14 7.09
N LEU A 32 3.44 5.94 6.42
CA LEU A 32 3.14 7.33 6.10
C LEU A 32 1.93 7.44 5.15
N VAL A 33 1.86 6.59 4.13
CA VAL A 33 0.74 6.58 3.17
C VAL A 33 -0.55 6.13 3.85
N VAL A 34 -0.53 5.05 4.62
CA VAL A 34 -1.70 4.58 5.37
C VAL A 34 -2.17 5.64 6.37
N GLY A 35 -1.23 6.31 7.05
CA GLY A 35 -1.52 7.43 7.95
C GLY A 35 -2.18 8.61 7.22
N ALA A 36 -1.63 9.03 6.08
CA ALA A 36 -2.19 10.11 5.26
C ALA A 36 -3.60 9.78 4.74
N MET A 37 -3.82 8.55 4.27
CA MET A 37 -5.13 8.08 3.82
C MET A 37 -6.14 8.02 4.98
N THR A 38 -5.70 7.56 6.15
CA THR A 38 -6.52 7.49 7.35
C THR A 38 -6.95 8.88 7.79
N TRP A 39 -6.01 9.82 7.84
CA TRP A 39 -6.29 11.22 8.15
C TRP A 39 -7.31 11.84 7.19
N ALA A 40 -7.11 11.67 5.88
CA ALA A 40 -8.04 12.18 4.87
C ALA A 40 -9.43 11.53 4.92
N GLY A 41 -9.50 10.25 5.30
CA GLY A 41 -10.76 9.56 5.51
C GLY A 41 -11.52 10.03 6.74
N LEU A 42 -10.79 10.27 7.84
CA LEU A 42 -11.35 10.75 9.11
C LEU A 42 -11.88 12.18 9.01
N SER A 43 -11.24 13.05 8.23
CA SER A 43 -11.68 14.44 8.03
C SER A 43 -13.03 14.57 7.30
N THR A 44 -13.53 13.48 6.70
CA THR A 44 -14.78 13.44 5.92
C THR A 44 -15.77 12.38 6.44
N MET A 45 -15.76 12.12 7.75
CA MET A 45 -16.58 11.09 8.39
C MET A 45 -18.08 11.38 8.37
N TRP A 46 -18.88 10.33 8.17
CA TRP A 46 -20.32 10.31 8.46
C TRP A 46 -20.68 8.97 9.13
N THR A 47 -21.85 8.90 9.76
CA THR A 47 -22.22 7.80 10.68
C THR A 47 -22.06 6.40 10.08
N ARG A 48 -22.58 6.15 8.87
CA ARG A 48 -22.47 4.83 8.20
C ARG A 48 -21.01 4.46 7.88
N LYS A 49 -20.20 5.43 7.44
CA LYS A 49 -18.77 5.26 7.18
C LYS A 49 -18.01 5.00 8.49
N ALA A 50 -18.38 5.68 9.57
CA ALA A 50 -17.81 5.46 10.89
C ALA A 50 -18.05 4.02 11.38
N TRP A 51 -19.27 3.50 11.23
CA TRP A 51 -19.58 2.10 11.54
C TRP A 51 -18.75 1.13 10.70
N ALA A 52 -18.73 1.30 9.37
CA ALA A 52 -17.95 0.42 8.48
C ALA A 52 -16.45 0.42 8.82
N ALA A 53 -15.86 1.60 8.99
CA ALA A 53 -14.45 1.73 9.38
C ALA A 53 -14.20 1.15 10.78
N SER A 54 -15.13 1.29 11.72
CA SER A 54 -15.02 0.71 13.06
C SER A 54 -15.05 -0.81 13.01
N PHE A 55 -15.97 -1.42 12.24
CA PHE A 55 -16.01 -2.87 12.06
C PHE A 55 -14.73 -3.41 11.41
N ALA A 56 -14.19 -2.71 10.41
CA ALA A 56 -12.93 -3.08 9.77
C ALA A 56 -11.74 -2.97 10.75
N LEU A 57 -11.68 -1.88 11.52
CA LEU A 57 -10.65 -1.67 12.54
C LEU A 57 -10.73 -2.73 13.64
N VAL A 58 -11.92 -2.98 14.19
CA VAL A 58 -12.13 -4.01 15.21
C VAL A 58 -11.72 -5.37 14.67
N SER A 59 -12.13 -5.72 13.45
CA SER A 59 -11.74 -6.99 12.81
C SER A 59 -10.23 -7.12 12.65
N LEU A 60 -9.55 -6.04 12.25
CA LEU A 60 -8.10 -5.99 12.08
C LEU A 60 -7.33 -6.29 13.38
N TYR A 61 -7.89 -5.98 14.55
CA TYR A 61 -7.29 -6.28 15.86
C TYR A 61 -7.80 -7.58 16.48
N VAL A 62 -9.11 -7.79 16.48
CA VAL A 62 -9.76 -8.90 17.20
C VAL A 62 -9.46 -10.24 16.54
N ILE A 63 -9.50 -10.33 15.21
CA ILE A 63 -9.24 -11.59 14.50
C ILE A 63 -7.84 -12.13 14.83
N PRO A 64 -6.73 -11.38 14.61
CA PRO A 64 -5.41 -11.90 14.94
C PRO A 64 -5.24 -12.18 16.43
N LEU A 65 -5.81 -11.34 17.31
CA LEU A 65 -5.77 -11.57 18.75
C LEU A 65 -6.45 -12.88 19.15
N TRP A 66 -7.64 -13.12 18.62
CA TRP A 66 -8.40 -14.32 18.91
C TRP A 66 -7.64 -15.57 18.48
N PHE A 67 -7.07 -15.59 17.27
CA PHE A 67 -6.24 -16.69 16.80
C PHE A 67 -5.01 -16.92 17.68
N LEU A 68 -4.29 -15.84 18.06
CA LEU A 68 -3.11 -15.96 18.94
C LEU A 68 -3.47 -16.53 20.32
N GLN A 69 -4.62 -16.14 20.87
CA GLN A 69 -5.11 -16.67 22.15
C GLN A 69 -5.57 -18.12 22.06
N LYS A 70 -6.22 -18.51 20.95
CA LYS A 70 -6.76 -19.86 20.72
C LYS A 70 -5.66 -20.90 20.54
N GLU A 71 -4.60 -20.53 19.81
CA GLU A 71 -3.50 -21.44 19.49
C GLU A 71 -2.40 -21.46 20.56
N GLY A 72 -2.38 -20.47 21.47
CA GLY A 72 -1.32 -20.37 22.49
C GLY A 72 0.07 -20.08 21.94
N LEU A 73 0.15 -19.59 20.70
CA LEU A 73 1.38 -19.40 19.92
C LEU A 73 1.73 -17.92 19.70
N GLY A 74 2.99 -17.66 19.35
CA GLY A 74 3.52 -16.31 19.11
C GLY A 74 3.07 -15.70 17.78
N ALA A 75 3.10 -14.37 17.66
CA ALA A 75 2.86 -13.70 16.39
C ALA A 75 3.94 -14.05 15.36
N GLY A 76 3.52 -14.46 14.16
CA GLY A 76 4.41 -14.88 13.07
C GLY A 76 4.53 -16.39 12.87
N GLU A 77 4.11 -17.22 13.84
CA GLU A 77 4.12 -18.69 13.73
C GLU A 77 2.89 -19.22 12.98
N VAL A 78 1.69 -18.74 13.36
CA VAL A 78 0.42 -19.11 12.70
C VAL A 78 -0.19 -17.92 11.97
N VAL A 79 -0.16 -16.74 12.59
CA VAL A 79 -0.71 -15.50 12.00
C VAL A 79 0.42 -14.69 11.39
N GLN A 80 0.58 -14.81 10.07
CA GLN A 80 1.53 -14.01 9.31
C GLN A 80 0.95 -12.63 8.97
N PRO A 81 1.77 -11.56 8.92
CA PRO A 81 1.30 -10.20 8.63
C PRO A 81 0.53 -10.07 7.30
N ARG A 82 0.87 -10.88 6.30
CA ARG A 82 0.19 -10.90 4.99
C ARG A 82 -1.31 -11.19 5.08
N TYR A 83 -1.73 -11.97 6.09
CA TYR A 83 -3.15 -12.31 6.29
C TYR A 83 -3.98 -11.13 6.77
N LEU A 84 -3.34 -10.06 7.25
CA LEU A 84 -4.00 -8.84 7.68
C LEU A 84 -4.13 -7.81 6.55
N LEU A 85 -3.45 -8.00 5.41
CA LEU A 85 -3.54 -7.09 4.25
C LEU A 85 -4.98 -6.90 3.74
N PRO A 86 -5.82 -7.95 3.60
CA PRO A 86 -7.20 -7.76 3.17
C PRO A 86 -8.01 -6.89 4.15
N LEU A 87 -7.80 -7.08 5.46
CA LEU A 87 -8.48 -6.31 6.51
C LEU A 87 -8.00 -4.85 6.52
N LEU A 88 -6.69 -4.62 6.35
CA LEU A 88 -6.15 -3.26 6.19
C LEU A 88 -6.73 -2.59 4.94
N SER A 89 -6.84 -3.33 3.84
CA SER A 89 -7.40 -2.82 2.57
C SER A 89 -8.86 -2.44 2.73
N LEU A 90 -9.66 -3.25 3.43
CA LEU A 90 -11.06 -2.94 3.77
C LEU A 90 -11.16 -1.70 4.66
N LEU A 91 -10.27 -1.55 5.64
CA LEU A 91 -10.22 -0.36 6.49
C LEU A 91 -9.93 0.90 5.67
N VAL A 92 -8.88 0.88 4.85
CA VAL A 92 -8.49 2.02 3.99
C VAL A 92 -9.58 2.32 2.97
N ALA A 93 -10.17 1.32 2.31
CA ALA A 93 -11.27 1.50 1.37
C ALA A 93 -12.51 2.11 2.03
N SER A 94 -12.87 1.67 3.24
CA SER A 94 -13.98 2.23 4.01
C SER A 94 -13.72 3.70 4.39
N LEU A 95 -12.49 4.02 4.78
CA LEU A 95 -12.05 5.38 5.11
C LEU A 95 -12.02 6.29 3.87
N LEU A 96 -11.71 5.76 2.70
CA LEU A 96 -11.65 6.53 1.47
C LEU A 96 -12.98 6.62 0.70
N LEU A 97 -14.04 6.03 1.25
CA LEU A 97 -15.37 6.15 0.66
C LEU A 97 -15.88 7.60 0.75
N GLY A 98 -16.29 8.16 -0.40
CA GLY A 98 -16.92 9.48 -0.53
C GLY A 98 -18.44 9.42 -0.35
N ARG A 99 -19.06 10.50 0.16
CA ARG A 99 -20.49 10.51 0.56
C ARG A 99 -21.42 10.32 -0.64
N SER A 100 -20.98 10.82 -1.76
CA SER A 100 -21.52 10.58 -3.08
C SER A 100 -20.33 10.30 -4.00
N VAL A 101 -20.55 9.51 -5.05
CA VAL A 101 -19.58 9.28 -6.14
C VAL A 101 -19.06 10.61 -6.71
N GLN A 102 -19.86 11.68 -6.61
CA GLN A 102 -19.56 13.02 -7.14
C GLN A 102 -18.76 13.92 -6.18
N VAL A 103 -18.60 13.53 -4.90
CA VAL A 103 -17.86 14.32 -3.90
C VAL A 103 -16.59 13.55 -3.52
N PRO A 104 -15.50 13.73 -4.28
CA PRO A 104 -14.23 13.09 -3.97
C PRO A 104 -13.64 13.67 -2.68
N ILE A 105 -12.85 12.84 -1.99
CA ILE A 105 -12.05 13.27 -0.86
C ILE A 105 -10.93 14.16 -1.39
N VAL A 106 -10.90 15.42 -0.97
CA VAL A 106 -9.93 16.41 -1.47
C VAL A 106 -8.64 16.28 -0.64
N MET A 107 -7.59 15.75 -1.24
CA MET A 107 -6.23 15.86 -0.72
C MET A 107 -5.50 17.07 -1.34
N PRO A 108 -4.60 17.75 -0.60
CA PRO A 108 -3.75 18.77 -1.19
C PRO A 108 -2.78 18.12 -2.20
N ARG A 109 -2.37 18.88 -3.23
CA ARG A 109 -1.52 18.35 -4.32
C ARG A 109 -0.17 17.84 -3.83
N LEU A 110 0.44 18.54 -2.87
CA LEU A 110 1.79 18.21 -2.39
C LEU A 110 1.82 16.85 -1.66
N PRO A 111 0.95 16.56 -0.65
CA PRO A 111 0.83 15.21 -0.08
C PRO A 111 0.52 14.14 -1.12
N LEU A 112 -0.30 14.44 -2.13
CA LEU A 112 -0.64 13.49 -3.18
C LEU A 112 0.59 13.10 -4.03
N ILE A 113 1.44 14.08 -4.36
CA ILE A 113 2.73 13.85 -5.05
C ILE A 113 3.65 12.97 -4.20
N TRP A 114 3.74 13.25 -2.89
CA TRP A 114 4.53 12.43 -1.97
C TRP A 114 4.02 11.00 -1.87
N VAL A 115 2.69 10.81 -1.83
CA VAL A 115 2.08 9.47 -1.82
C VAL A 115 2.39 8.73 -3.13
N ALA A 116 2.16 9.37 -4.28
CA ALA A 116 2.40 8.75 -5.58
C ALA A 116 3.89 8.38 -5.77
N GLY A 117 4.79 9.35 -5.56
CA GLY A 117 6.23 9.14 -5.69
C GLY A 117 6.76 8.12 -4.67
N GLY A 118 6.33 8.22 -3.41
CA GLY A 118 6.71 7.29 -2.35
C GLY A 118 6.27 5.87 -2.67
N LEU A 119 5.00 5.66 -3.05
CA LEU A 119 4.49 4.33 -3.43
C LEU A 119 5.18 3.77 -4.68
N SER A 120 5.51 4.61 -5.67
CA SER A 120 6.29 4.17 -6.82
C SER A 120 7.66 3.63 -6.40
N VAL A 121 8.41 4.40 -5.61
CA VAL A 121 9.74 3.97 -5.14
C VAL A 121 9.64 2.73 -4.25
N ALA A 122 8.71 2.72 -3.30
CA ALA A 122 8.51 1.59 -2.39
C ALA A 122 8.10 0.31 -3.15
N GLY A 123 7.22 0.42 -4.14
CA GLY A 123 6.81 -0.70 -4.99
C GLY A 123 7.96 -1.27 -5.81
N ILE A 124 8.80 -0.41 -6.39
CA ILE A 124 10.00 -0.82 -7.13
C ILE A 124 10.99 -1.56 -6.22
N VAL A 125 11.30 -0.99 -5.06
CA VAL A 125 12.24 -1.58 -4.10
C VAL A 125 11.70 -2.91 -3.54
N ALA A 126 10.40 -2.97 -3.24
CA ALA A 126 9.75 -4.19 -2.79
C ALA A 126 9.79 -5.28 -3.86
N PHE A 127 9.50 -4.93 -5.12
CA PHE A 127 9.61 -5.88 -6.23
C PHE A 127 11.04 -6.38 -6.39
N TRP A 128 12.03 -5.48 -6.46
CA TRP A 128 13.44 -5.85 -6.62
C TRP A 128 13.90 -6.80 -5.51
N SER A 129 13.58 -6.50 -4.26
CA SER A 129 13.97 -7.34 -3.11
C SER A 129 13.40 -8.76 -3.21
N ASN A 130 12.15 -8.89 -3.65
CA ASN A 130 11.52 -10.19 -3.84
C ASN A 130 12.06 -10.91 -5.09
N ALA A 131 12.16 -10.21 -6.21
CA ALA A 131 12.65 -10.75 -7.47
C ALA A 131 14.10 -11.25 -7.35
N HIS A 132 14.96 -10.48 -6.68
CA HIS A 132 16.32 -10.88 -6.31
C HIS A 132 16.32 -12.15 -5.45
N ARG A 133 15.49 -12.19 -4.41
CA ARG A 133 15.40 -13.36 -3.53
C ARG A 133 15.00 -14.63 -4.30
N TYR A 134 14.05 -14.53 -5.23
CA TYR A 134 13.62 -15.65 -6.06
C TYR A 134 14.69 -16.07 -7.07
N ALA A 135 15.42 -15.10 -7.64
CA ALA A 135 16.42 -15.35 -8.66
C ALA A 135 17.74 -15.89 -8.09
N ALA A 136 18.25 -15.32 -7.00
CA ALA A 136 19.64 -15.51 -6.55
C ALA A 136 19.77 -16.11 -5.14
N GLY A 137 18.66 -16.32 -4.41
CA GLY A 137 18.74 -16.85 -3.05
C GLY A 137 18.94 -15.74 -1.98
N THR A 138 19.36 -16.15 -0.77
CA THR A 138 19.84 -15.25 0.29
C THR A 138 21.37 -15.13 0.34
N SER A 139 22.09 -16.00 -0.37
CA SER A 139 23.55 -16.11 -0.32
C SER A 139 24.28 -15.06 -1.18
N VAL A 140 23.56 -14.29 -1.98
CA VAL A 140 24.09 -13.29 -2.91
C VAL A 140 23.58 -11.91 -2.53
N GLY A 141 24.47 -10.91 -2.49
CA GLY A 141 24.12 -9.53 -2.17
C GLY A 141 23.10 -8.95 -3.14
N ILE A 142 22.21 -8.07 -2.64
CA ILE A 142 21.11 -7.44 -3.42
C ILE A 142 21.60 -6.67 -4.66
N PHE A 143 22.83 -6.17 -4.66
CA PHE A 143 23.43 -5.40 -5.76
C PHE A 143 24.75 -6.02 -6.23
N ASP A 144 24.81 -7.34 -6.34
CA ASP A 144 25.99 -8.02 -6.89
C ASP A 144 25.97 -8.00 -8.43
N PRO A 145 26.90 -7.29 -9.10
CA PRO A 145 26.96 -7.22 -10.57
C PRO A 145 27.40 -8.54 -11.22
N GLY A 146 28.00 -9.46 -10.46
CA GLY A 146 28.39 -10.80 -10.91
C GLY A 146 27.32 -11.86 -10.70
N MET A 147 26.12 -11.48 -10.24
CA MET A 147 25.03 -12.40 -9.96
C MET A 147 24.60 -13.19 -11.21
N VAL A 148 24.63 -14.52 -11.10
CA VAL A 148 24.00 -15.42 -12.06
C VAL A 148 22.66 -15.87 -11.48
N PRO A 149 21.51 -15.47 -12.07
CA PRO A 149 20.21 -15.91 -11.60
C PRO A 149 20.07 -17.44 -11.67
N ALA A 150 19.84 -18.08 -10.53
CA ALA A 150 19.52 -19.50 -10.44
C ALA A 150 18.10 -19.79 -10.99
N TRP A 151 17.20 -18.81 -10.94
CA TRP A 151 15.85 -18.92 -11.48
C TRP A 151 15.47 -17.68 -12.30
N THR A 152 15.17 -17.89 -13.59
CA THR A 152 14.79 -16.85 -14.56
C THR A 152 13.42 -17.05 -15.19
N HIS A 153 12.71 -18.14 -14.87
CA HIS A 153 11.55 -18.58 -15.64
C HIS A 153 10.21 -18.30 -14.96
N SER A 154 9.70 -17.08 -15.13
CA SER A 154 8.25 -16.87 -15.26
C SER A 154 7.93 -16.65 -16.74
N ALA A 155 7.42 -17.68 -17.42
CA ALA A 155 7.04 -17.62 -18.84
C ALA A 155 8.17 -17.25 -19.85
N GLY A 156 9.45 -17.44 -19.48
CA GLY A 156 10.59 -17.15 -20.36
C GLY A 156 11.02 -15.68 -20.43
N VAL A 157 10.47 -14.81 -19.57
CA VAL A 157 10.81 -13.39 -19.54
C VAL A 157 12.06 -13.17 -18.65
N PRO A 158 13.14 -12.54 -19.16
CA PRO A 158 14.31 -12.22 -18.35
C PRO A 158 13.99 -11.31 -17.15
N LEU A 159 14.70 -11.50 -16.03
CA LEU A 159 14.49 -10.75 -14.78
C LEU A 159 14.55 -9.22 -14.96
N TRP A 160 15.45 -8.73 -15.80
CA TRP A 160 15.56 -7.30 -16.08
C TRP A 160 14.33 -6.76 -16.83
N VAL A 161 13.73 -7.56 -17.72
CA VAL A 161 12.50 -7.19 -18.45
C VAL A 161 11.32 -7.10 -17.49
N SER A 162 11.14 -8.10 -16.61
CA SER A 162 10.06 -8.08 -15.62
C SER A 162 10.23 -6.92 -14.64
N THR A 163 11.47 -6.60 -14.25
CA THR A 163 11.78 -5.41 -13.45
C THR A 163 11.38 -4.12 -14.15
N VAL A 164 11.74 -3.95 -15.42
CA VAL A 164 11.34 -2.76 -16.20
C VAL A 164 9.82 -2.64 -16.31
N ILE A 165 9.11 -3.76 -16.58
CA ILE A 165 7.65 -3.78 -16.65
C ILE A 165 7.03 -3.32 -15.33
N VAL A 166 7.53 -3.83 -14.19
CA VAL A 166 7.00 -3.46 -12.88
C VAL A 166 7.32 -2.01 -12.51
N VAL A 167 8.53 -1.54 -12.83
CA VAL A 167 8.92 -0.14 -12.63
C VAL A 167 7.99 0.79 -13.39
N VAL A 168 7.84 0.56 -14.70
CA VAL A 168 6.99 1.38 -15.56
C VAL A 168 5.53 1.28 -15.13
N GLY A 169 5.03 0.06 -14.89
CA GLY A 169 3.65 -0.18 -14.46
C GLY A 169 3.32 0.52 -13.15
N THR A 170 4.19 0.42 -12.14
CA THR A 170 3.98 1.06 -10.84
C THR A 170 3.98 2.58 -10.97
N CYS A 171 4.90 3.15 -11.75
CA CYS A 171 4.92 4.58 -12.02
C CYS A 171 3.64 5.03 -12.76
N VAL A 172 3.26 4.35 -13.84
CA VAL A 172 2.06 4.69 -14.63
C VAL A 172 0.80 4.63 -13.76
N LEU A 173 0.65 3.60 -12.93
CA LEU A 173 -0.51 3.46 -12.04
C LEU A 173 -0.56 4.59 -11.01
N MET A 174 0.55 4.87 -10.32
CA MET A 174 0.56 5.88 -9.24
C MET A 174 0.43 7.31 -9.78
N TRP A 175 1.14 7.64 -10.85
CA TRP A 175 1.07 8.97 -11.46
C TRP A 175 -0.22 9.16 -12.26
N GLY A 176 -0.75 8.12 -12.90
CA GLY A 176 -2.07 8.14 -13.53
C GLY A 176 -3.19 8.41 -12.52
N ALA A 177 -3.13 7.76 -11.35
CA ALA A 177 -4.06 8.06 -10.25
C ALA A 177 -3.96 9.52 -9.77
N LEU A 178 -2.74 10.07 -9.68
CA LEU A 178 -2.53 11.47 -9.32
C LEU A 178 -3.15 12.45 -10.33
N ILE A 179 -2.97 12.19 -11.63
CA ILE A 179 -3.49 13.04 -12.70
C ILE A 179 -5.02 13.06 -12.69
N THR A 180 -5.66 11.90 -12.55
CA THR A 180 -7.14 11.79 -12.50
C THR A 180 -7.71 12.54 -11.30
N MET A 181 -7.07 12.43 -10.12
CA MET A 181 -7.47 13.17 -8.93
C MET A 181 -7.27 14.69 -9.05
N SER A 182 -6.18 15.13 -9.70
CA SER A 182 -5.93 16.57 -9.94
C SER A 182 -6.91 17.17 -10.96
N GLY A 183 -7.26 16.42 -12.01
CA GLY A 183 -8.24 16.82 -13.01
C GLY A 183 -9.64 17.04 -12.44
N SER A 184 -10.07 16.17 -11.52
CA SER A 184 -11.35 16.31 -10.81
C SER A 184 -11.47 17.61 -10.01
N LYS A 185 -10.38 18.07 -9.39
CA LYS A 185 -10.38 19.33 -8.65
C LYS A 185 -10.56 20.55 -9.57
N ARG A 186 -9.89 20.55 -10.72
CA ARG A 186 -9.93 21.67 -11.68
C ARG A 186 -11.32 21.87 -12.28
N SER A 187 -12.02 20.81 -12.67
CA SER A 187 -13.36 20.94 -13.25
C SER A 187 -14.38 21.46 -12.23
N ARG A 188 -14.22 21.14 -10.95
CA ARG A 188 -15.05 21.68 -9.86
C ARG A 188 -14.86 23.19 -9.73
N ASP A 189 -13.62 23.67 -9.68
CA ASP A 189 -13.34 25.11 -9.55
C ASP A 189 -13.96 25.89 -10.73
N GLU A 190 -13.79 25.39 -11.97
CA GLU A 190 -14.39 25.98 -13.18
C GLU A 190 -15.93 26.01 -13.13
N SER A 191 -16.59 24.93 -12.68
CA SER A 191 -18.06 24.88 -12.55
C SER A 191 -18.61 25.85 -11.48
N SER A 192 -17.83 26.11 -10.43
CA SER A 192 -18.23 27.03 -9.35
C SER A 192 -18.17 28.49 -9.80
N LEU A 193 -17.15 28.84 -10.59
CA LEU A 193 -16.98 30.19 -11.15
C LEU A 193 -18.07 30.53 -12.17
N MET A 194 -18.50 29.57 -12.99
CA MET A 194 -19.62 29.77 -13.92
C MET A 194 -20.95 30.00 -13.20
N ARG A 195 -21.17 29.38 -12.03
CA ARG A 195 -22.38 29.64 -11.23
C ARG A 195 -22.37 31.00 -10.55
N SER A 196 -21.20 31.51 -10.15
CA SER A 196 -21.09 32.82 -9.51
C SER A 196 -21.10 34.00 -10.49
N GLY A 197 -20.76 33.78 -11.77
CA GLY A 197 -20.76 34.81 -12.81
C GLY A 197 -22.11 35.07 -13.48
N ASN A 198 -23.16 34.31 -13.12
CA ASN A 198 -24.53 34.45 -13.64
C ASN A 198 -25.48 35.14 -12.62
N LEU A 199 -24.94 35.87 -11.64
CA LEU A 199 -25.65 36.73 -10.70
C LEU A 199 -25.14 38.17 -10.87
#